data_AF-A0A1E7FNJ8-F1
#
_entry.id   AF-A0A1E7FNJ8-F1
#
_cell.length_a   1.000
_cell.length_b   1.000
_cell.length_c   1.000
_cell.angle_alpha   90.00
_cell.angle_beta   90.00
_cell.angle_gamma   90.00
#
_symmetry.space_group_name_H-M   'P 1'
#
loop_
_entity.id
_entity.type
_entity.pdbx_description
1 polymer ?
#
loop_
_entity_poly.entity_id
_entity_poly.type
_entity_poly.pdbx_seq_one_letter_code
_entity_poly.pdbx_strand_id
1 'polypeptide(L)'
;MSINIIDQQEGQHDDHRLSINYSLSWTGLLGATITVLITTLDDSVWLMPFVAGAGVGAGGRNNTCRAIIHAGIFLFTLMTLSLLCCVVALAVVRYNIVFNSSSSLSTERLEIKFEWISVIICWILAAGFYIKKIIKKRRRQRLQQQQQQQQQQQQQQQQQQDETTPILPLFENNNNDRSSEEKESESSVVNNNNHVNIDDSQEEPIGNISSTIRPCTVASLTALGFLDEISYFPTLIIGNIFSVTELLLGTFFAGLIVLGIQVFLFHQCKPLIDFLDKRVPLYAIIACFAIILTFHLIWDIATFLSPQ
;
A
#
# COMPACT_ATOMS: atom_id res chain seq x y z
N MET A 1 -12.37 23.55 -76.79
CA MET A 1 -13.14 24.40 -75.84
C MET A 1 -12.66 24.01 -74.45
N SER A 2 -11.60 24.70 -74.02
CA SER A 2 -10.86 24.39 -72.80
C SER A 2 -11.43 25.21 -71.66
N ILE A 3 -11.98 24.54 -70.65
CA ILE A 3 -12.51 25.19 -69.45
C ILE A 3 -11.36 25.29 -68.46
N ASN A 4 -10.93 26.54 -68.24
CA ASN A 4 -10.09 26.93 -67.12
C ASN A 4 -10.80 26.59 -65.80
N ILE A 5 -10.17 25.77 -64.98
CA ILE A 5 -10.44 25.68 -63.54
C ILE A 5 -9.13 26.04 -62.87
N ILE A 6 -8.94 27.33 -62.65
CA ILE A 6 -7.84 27.93 -61.90
C ILE A 6 -8.47 28.63 -60.70
N ASP A 7 -7.93 28.27 -59.54
CA ASP A 7 -7.82 29.03 -58.29
C ASP A 7 -9.07 29.72 -57.74
N GLN A 8 -9.74 29.02 -56.82
CA GLN A 8 -10.34 29.67 -55.66
C GLN A 8 -10.58 28.68 -54.52
N GLN A 9 -9.57 28.45 -53.67
CA GLN A 9 -9.78 28.35 -52.22
C GLN A 9 -8.45 28.55 -51.48
N GLU A 10 -8.05 29.82 -51.49
CA GLU A 10 -7.03 30.39 -50.63
C GLU A 10 -7.66 30.62 -49.25
N GLY A 11 -7.07 30.04 -48.19
CA GLY A 11 -7.25 30.55 -46.84
C GLY A 11 -8.40 30.01 -46.00
N GLN A 12 -8.77 28.74 -46.13
CA GLN A 12 -9.46 28.07 -45.02
C GLN A 12 -8.39 27.67 -43.99
N HIS A 13 -8.05 28.62 -43.14
CA HIS A 13 -7.28 28.39 -41.93
C HIS A 13 -8.14 27.44 -41.09
N ASP A 14 -7.96 26.14 -41.33
CA ASP A 14 -8.61 25.07 -40.59
C ASP A 14 -8.08 25.14 -39.16
N ASP A 15 -8.67 26.04 -38.40
CA ASP A 15 -8.92 25.88 -36.99
C ASP A 15 -9.70 24.57 -36.85
N HIS A 16 -8.98 23.45 -36.98
CA HIS A 16 -9.22 22.22 -36.24
C HIS A 16 -9.07 22.55 -34.75
N ARG A 17 -9.90 23.48 -34.27
CA ARG A 17 -10.45 23.44 -32.94
C ARG A 17 -10.92 22.01 -32.84
N LEU A 18 -10.16 21.22 -32.07
CA LEU A 18 -10.62 20.00 -31.48
C LEU A 18 -11.94 20.35 -30.80
N SER A 19 -13.03 20.27 -31.57
CA SER A 19 -14.37 20.20 -31.06
C SER A 19 -14.36 18.87 -30.33
N ILE A 20 -13.97 18.95 -29.06
CA ILE A 20 -14.10 17.88 -28.10
C ILE A 20 -15.60 17.61 -28.10
N ASN A 21 -16.04 16.72 -28.97
CA ASN A 21 -17.42 16.30 -29.03
C ASN A 21 -17.63 15.53 -27.74
N TYR A 22 -18.21 16.20 -26.74
CA TYR A 22 -18.60 15.61 -25.46
C TYR A 22 -19.80 14.66 -25.61
N SER A 23 -19.98 14.05 -26.79
CA SER A 23 -20.99 13.02 -27.02
C SER A 23 -20.57 11.78 -26.25
N LEU A 24 -20.98 11.73 -24.98
CA LEU A 24 -20.77 10.60 -24.10
C LEU A 24 -21.53 9.41 -24.69
N SER A 25 -20.79 8.43 -25.21
CA SER A 25 -21.42 7.20 -25.63
C SER A 25 -21.63 6.32 -24.41
N TRP A 26 -22.87 5.88 -24.17
CA TRP A 26 -23.16 4.93 -23.10
C TRP A 26 -22.37 3.62 -23.27
N THR A 27 -22.11 3.19 -24.51
CA THR A 27 -21.30 2.00 -24.78
C THR A 27 -19.82 2.23 -24.47
N GLY A 28 -19.30 3.41 -24.81
CA GLY A 28 -17.92 3.80 -24.49
C GLY A 28 -17.70 3.89 -22.99
N LEU A 29 -18.63 4.54 -22.27
CA LEU A 29 -18.63 4.63 -20.82
C LEU A 29 -18.70 3.25 -20.15
N LEU A 30 -19.61 2.38 -20.60
CA LEU A 30 -19.73 1.03 -20.05
C LEU A 30 -18.48 0.20 -20.31
N GLY A 31 -17.94 0.27 -21.53
CA GLY A 31 -16.69 -0.39 -21.90
C GLY A 31 -15.52 0.06 -21.03
N ALA A 32 -15.31 1.37 -20.91
CA ALA A 32 -14.28 1.95 -20.06
C ALA A 32 -14.48 1.54 -18.58
N THR A 33 -15.72 1.54 -18.08
CA THR A 33 -16.02 1.11 -16.72
C THR A 33 -15.65 -0.36 -16.50
N ILE A 34 -16.02 -1.26 -17.42
CA ILE A 34 -15.72 -2.70 -17.30
C ILE A 34 -14.22 -2.94 -17.39
N THR A 35 -13.53 -2.30 -18.35
CA THR A 35 -12.09 -2.43 -18.52
C THR A 35 -11.36 -2.00 -17.25
N VAL A 36 -11.65 -0.81 -16.73
CA VAL A 36 -11.03 -0.33 -15.48
C VAL A 36 -11.48 -1.17 -14.29
N LEU A 37 -12.74 -1.61 -14.24
CA LEU A 37 -13.20 -2.48 -13.17
C LEU A 37 -12.40 -3.78 -13.12
N ILE A 38 -12.12 -4.42 -14.26
CA ILE A 38 -11.38 -5.68 -14.30
C ILE A 38 -9.95 -5.47 -13.81
N THR A 39 -9.26 -4.41 -14.24
CA THR A 39 -7.88 -4.12 -13.81
C THR A 39 -7.84 -3.74 -12.33
N THR A 40 -8.72 -2.84 -11.89
CA THR A 40 -8.78 -2.39 -10.49
C THR A 40 -9.29 -3.49 -9.53
N LEU A 41 -9.98 -4.53 -10.02
CA LEU A 41 -10.44 -5.63 -9.15
C LEU A 41 -9.27 -6.48 -8.65
N ASP A 42 -8.22 -6.69 -9.46
CA ASP A 42 -6.99 -7.33 -8.99
C ASP A 42 -6.32 -6.47 -7.91
N ASP A 43 -6.19 -5.16 -8.15
CA ASP A 43 -5.73 -4.15 -7.18
C ASP A 43 -6.48 -4.18 -5.85
N SER A 44 -7.79 -4.41 -5.92
CA SER A 44 -8.66 -4.44 -4.76
C SER A 44 -8.34 -5.62 -3.83
N VAL A 45 -7.86 -6.75 -4.38
CA VAL A 45 -7.46 -7.94 -3.63
C VAL A 45 -6.20 -7.64 -2.82
N TRP A 46 -5.29 -6.81 -3.34
CA TRP A 46 -4.08 -6.38 -2.64
C TRP A 46 -4.37 -5.48 -1.43
N LEU A 47 -5.45 -4.71 -1.47
CA LEU A 47 -5.87 -3.81 -0.40
C LEU A 47 -6.67 -4.51 0.70
N MET A 48 -7.13 -5.72 0.42
CA MET A 48 -7.98 -6.53 1.29
C MET A 48 -7.45 -6.67 2.73
N PRO A 49 -6.16 -6.98 2.99
CA PRO A 49 -5.65 -7.11 4.36
C PRO A 49 -5.71 -5.81 5.16
N PHE A 50 -5.60 -4.66 4.48
CA PHE A 50 -5.62 -3.34 5.12
C PHE A 50 -7.03 -2.88 5.48
N VAL A 51 -8.02 -3.23 4.66
CA VAL A 51 -9.43 -2.90 4.90
C VAL A 51 -10.02 -3.82 5.98
N ALA A 52 -9.73 -5.12 5.92
CA ALA A 52 -10.30 -6.09 6.87
C ALA A 52 -9.66 -6.05 8.27
N GLY A 53 -8.36 -5.73 8.35
CA GLY A 53 -7.64 -5.63 9.63
C GLY A 53 -8.17 -4.55 10.58
N ALA A 54 -8.95 -3.58 10.09
CA ALA A 54 -9.50 -2.49 10.89
C ALA A 54 -10.70 -2.89 11.78
N GLY A 55 -11.30 -4.08 11.58
CA GLY A 55 -12.61 -4.42 12.16
C GLY A 55 -12.62 -5.27 13.44
N VAL A 56 -11.54 -5.98 13.78
CA VAL A 56 -11.63 -7.14 14.69
C VAL A 56 -11.49 -6.81 16.19
N GLY A 57 -11.06 -5.60 16.57
CA GLY A 57 -10.55 -5.35 17.94
C GLY A 57 -11.43 -4.61 18.95
N ALA A 58 -12.32 -3.69 18.56
CA ALA A 58 -13.03 -2.85 19.56
C ALA A 58 -14.31 -2.22 19.00
N GLY A 59 -15.42 -2.33 19.75
CA GLY A 59 -16.63 -1.50 19.64
C GLY A 59 -17.10 -1.08 18.24
N GLY A 60 -17.96 -1.89 17.62
CA GLY A 60 -18.34 -1.89 16.20
C GLY A 60 -18.93 -0.63 15.55
N ARG A 61 -18.92 0.55 16.19
CA ARG A 61 -19.44 1.80 15.60
C ARG A 61 -18.36 2.73 15.03
N ASN A 62 -17.14 2.68 15.58
CA ASN A 62 -16.04 3.56 15.12
C ASN A 62 -15.27 2.98 13.93
N ASN A 63 -15.43 1.69 13.65
CA ASN A 63 -14.63 0.98 12.63
C ASN A 63 -15.13 1.26 11.21
N THR A 64 -16.45 1.43 11.02
CA THR A 64 -17.04 1.76 9.71
C THR A 64 -16.57 3.13 9.22
N CYS A 65 -16.50 4.13 10.09
CA CYS A 65 -16.00 5.46 9.74
C CYS A 65 -14.55 5.39 9.23
N ARG A 66 -13.70 4.62 9.90
CA ARG A 66 -12.31 4.43 9.49
C ARG A 66 -12.19 3.68 8.16
N ALA A 67 -13.00 2.64 7.94
CA ALA A 67 -13.06 1.93 6.67
C ALA A 67 -13.49 2.85 5.52
N ILE A 68 -14.51 3.69 5.73
CA ILE A 68 -14.98 4.69 4.76
C ILE A 68 -13.87 5.70 4.45
N ILE A 69 -13.12 6.18 5.46
CA ILE A 69 -12.00 7.11 5.23
C ILE A 69 -10.92 6.44 4.38
N HIS A 70 -10.54 5.20 4.68
CA HIS A 70 -9.54 4.48 3.87
C HIS A 70 -10.01 4.23 2.44
N ALA A 71 -11.28 3.86 2.27
CA ALA A 71 -11.88 3.64 0.96
C ALA A 71 -12.01 4.95 0.16
N GLY A 72 -12.35 6.06 0.83
CA GLY A 72 -12.35 7.39 0.23
C GLY A 72 -10.96 7.84 -0.23
N ILE A 73 -9.93 7.56 0.58
CA ILE A 73 -8.53 7.83 0.20
C ILE A 73 -8.11 6.98 -0.99
N PHE A 74 -8.50 5.70 -1.04
CA PHE A 74 -8.29 4.83 -2.19
C PHE A 74 -8.91 5.43 -3.46
N LEU A 75 -10.21 5.72 -3.43
CA LEU A 75 -10.94 6.30 -4.57
C LEU A 75 -10.34 7.64 -5.01
N PHE A 76 -10.00 8.52 -4.07
CA PHE A 76 -9.37 9.80 -4.36
C PHE A 76 -8.00 9.64 -5.01
N THR A 77 -7.18 8.70 -4.52
CA THR A 77 -5.86 8.41 -5.10
C THR A 77 -6.00 7.88 -6.53
N LEU A 78 -6.92 6.94 -6.75
CA LEU A 78 -7.21 6.34 -8.04
C LEU A 78 -7.69 7.39 -9.06
N MET A 79 -8.62 8.27 -8.65
CA MET A 79 -9.07 9.39 -9.50
C MET A 79 -7.95 10.39 -9.82
N THR A 80 -7.11 10.71 -8.85
CA THR A 80 -5.98 11.63 -9.04
C THR A 80 -4.96 11.07 -10.02
N LEU A 81 -4.64 9.78 -9.91
CA LEU A 81 -3.71 9.10 -10.81
C LEU A 81 -4.28 8.97 -12.23
N SER A 82 -5.57 8.64 -12.37
CA SER A 82 -6.25 8.61 -13.67
C SER A 82 -6.26 9.97 -14.35
N LEU A 83 -6.55 11.04 -13.60
CA LEU A 83 -6.49 12.40 -14.12
C LEU A 83 -5.06 12.77 -14.54
N LEU A 84 -4.06 12.47 -13.70
CA LEU A 84 -2.65 12.71 -14.02
C LEU A 84 -2.24 11.95 -15.29
N CYS A 85 -2.62 10.69 -15.41
CA CYS A 85 -2.36 9.86 -16.59
C CYS A 85 -2.99 10.46 -17.85
N CYS A 86 -4.26 10.87 -17.79
CA CYS A 86 -4.94 11.54 -18.90
C CYS A 86 -4.24 12.84 -19.30
N VAL A 87 -3.80 13.66 -18.34
CA VAL A 87 -3.05 14.90 -18.60
C VAL A 87 -1.72 14.60 -19.30
N VAL A 88 -0.98 13.59 -18.83
CA VAL A 88 0.29 13.18 -19.44
C VAL A 88 0.06 12.64 -20.86
N ALA A 89 -0.95 11.79 -21.06
CA ALA A 89 -1.30 11.25 -22.37
C ALA A 89 -1.66 12.39 -23.36
N LEU A 90 -2.51 13.32 -22.94
CA LEU A 90 -2.87 14.48 -23.75
C LEU A 90 -1.67 15.39 -24.04
N ALA A 91 -0.78 15.62 -23.06
CA ALA A 91 0.43 16.39 -23.25
C ALA A 91 1.36 15.74 -24.28
N VAL A 92 1.51 14.41 -24.24
CA VAL A 92 2.32 13.67 -25.20
C VAL A 92 1.69 13.67 -26.59
N VAL A 93 0.37 13.48 -26.71
CA VAL A 93 -0.35 13.59 -27.99
C VAL A 93 -0.17 14.99 -28.58
N ARG A 94 -0.37 16.05 -27.78
CA ARG A 94 -0.17 17.45 -28.21
C ARG A 94 1.27 17.72 -28.63
N TYR A 95 2.23 17.25 -27.85
CA TYR A 95 3.65 17.42 -28.16
C TYR A 95 4.01 16.75 -29.49
N ASN A 96 3.53 15.53 -29.74
CA ASN A 96 3.77 14.83 -31.00
C ASN A 96 3.11 15.51 -32.20
N ILE A 97 1.88 16.02 -32.05
CA ILE A 97 1.20 16.76 -33.13
C ILE A 97 2.00 18.01 -33.52
N VAL A 98 2.52 18.75 -32.54
CA VAL A 98 3.25 20.01 -32.77
C VAL A 98 4.64 19.76 -33.35
N PHE A 99 5.38 18.77 -32.84
CA PHE A 99 6.79 18.58 -33.20
C PHE A 99 7.02 17.57 -34.34
N ASN A 100 6.06 16.69 -34.62
CA ASN A 100 6.32 15.48 -35.40
C ASN A 100 5.36 15.30 -36.58
N SER A 101 5.13 16.36 -37.36
CA SER A 101 4.24 16.32 -38.55
C SER A 101 4.69 15.35 -39.66
N SER A 102 5.82 14.64 -39.53
CA SER A 102 6.46 13.92 -40.64
C SER A 102 6.61 12.40 -40.48
N SER A 103 6.17 11.74 -39.40
CA SER A 103 6.43 10.29 -39.25
C SER A 103 5.38 9.52 -38.43
N SER A 104 4.61 8.65 -39.10
CA SER A 104 3.75 7.62 -38.49
C SER A 104 4.51 6.58 -37.64
N LEU A 105 5.84 6.49 -37.81
CA LEU A 105 6.75 5.62 -37.06
C LEU A 105 6.95 5.99 -35.59
N SER A 106 6.40 7.11 -35.11
CA SER A 106 6.61 7.56 -33.72
C SER A 106 5.71 6.89 -32.70
N THR A 107 4.57 6.31 -33.08
CA THR A 107 3.57 5.81 -32.14
C THR A 107 4.06 4.54 -31.42
N GLU A 108 4.62 3.58 -32.17
CA GLU A 108 5.22 2.35 -31.59
C GLU A 108 6.40 2.68 -30.65
N ARG A 109 7.17 3.73 -30.98
CA ARG A 109 8.29 4.17 -30.11
C ARG A 109 7.83 4.81 -28.82
N LEU A 110 6.62 5.37 -28.76
CA LEU A 110 6.08 5.96 -27.54
C LEU A 110 5.56 4.91 -26.58
N GLU A 111 4.90 3.87 -27.11
CA GLU A 111 4.44 2.73 -26.33
C GLU A 111 5.60 2.10 -25.55
N ILE A 112 6.68 1.75 -26.26
CA ILE A 112 7.91 1.22 -25.64
C ILE A 112 8.43 2.19 -24.56
N LYS A 113 8.48 3.50 -24.83
CA LYS A 113 8.97 4.48 -23.84
C LYS A 113 8.10 4.53 -22.58
N PHE A 114 6.79 4.42 -22.70
CA PHE A 114 5.89 4.38 -21.55
C PHE A 114 6.06 3.09 -20.74
N GLU A 115 6.28 1.95 -21.39
CA GLU A 115 6.61 0.69 -20.72
C GLU A 115 7.92 0.79 -19.93
N TRP A 116 8.95 1.43 -20.49
CA TRP A 116 10.20 1.66 -19.74
C TRP A 116 9.96 2.51 -18.49
N ILE A 117 9.15 3.55 -18.59
CA ILE A 117 8.83 4.42 -17.45
C ILE A 117 8.07 3.63 -16.38
N SER A 118 7.07 2.82 -16.76
CA SER A 118 6.30 2.02 -15.79
C SER A 118 7.18 1.01 -15.07
N VAL A 119 8.09 0.32 -15.79
CA VAL A 119 9.04 -0.63 -15.21
C VAL A 119 10.01 0.07 -14.24
N ILE A 120 10.56 1.23 -14.62
CA ILE A 120 11.45 2.02 -13.73
C ILE A 120 10.71 2.42 -12.46
N ILE A 121 9.49 2.94 -12.58
CA ILE A 121 8.68 3.32 -11.41
C ILE A 121 8.40 2.11 -10.53
N CYS A 122 8.05 0.96 -11.12
CA CYS A 122 7.82 -0.30 -10.39
C CYS A 122 9.06 -0.74 -9.59
N TRP A 123 10.25 -0.69 -10.20
CA TRP A 123 11.51 -0.99 -9.51
C TRP A 123 11.83 -0.01 -8.38
N ILE A 124 11.58 1.28 -8.57
CA ILE A 124 11.75 2.31 -7.53
C ILE A 124 10.83 2.03 -6.33
N LEU A 125 9.56 1.68 -6.58
CA LEU A 125 8.62 1.33 -5.51
C LEU A 125 9.04 0.05 -4.78
N ALA A 126 9.43 -1.00 -5.50
CA ALA A 126 9.93 -2.24 -4.93
C ALA A 126 11.16 -1.99 -4.03
N ALA A 127 12.12 -1.19 -4.51
CA ALA A 127 13.29 -0.77 -3.74
C ALA A 127 12.89 0.04 -2.49
N GLY A 128 11.93 0.96 -2.62
CA GLY A 128 11.39 1.74 -1.52
C GLY A 128 10.78 0.88 -0.41
N PHE A 129 9.96 -0.12 -0.77
CA PHE A 129 9.40 -1.08 0.19
C PHE A 129 10.47 -1.95 0.84
N TYR A 130 11.47 -2.39 0.06
CA TYR A 130 12.59 -3.17 0.57
C TYR A 130 13.43 -2.39 1.60
N ILE A 131 13.78 -1.13 1.29
CA ILE A 131 14.51 -0.23 2.19
C ILE A 131 13.70 0.01 3.47
N LYS A 132 12.40 0.28 3.36
CA LYS A 132 11.51 0.46 4.52
C LYS A 132 11.50 -0.78 5.42
N LYS A 133 11.48 -2.00 4.85
CA LYS A 133 11.56 -3.26 5.60
C LYS A 133 12.90 -3.39 6.33
N ILE A 134 14.02 -3.07 5.67
CA ILE A 134 15.35 -3.08 6.30
C ILE A 134 15.40 -2.11 7.48
N ILE A 135 14.89 -0.89 7.32
CA ILE A 135 14.87 0.11 8.39
C ILE A 135 14.04 -0.40 9.58
N LYS A 136 12.88 -1.01 9.33
CA LYS A 136 12.04 -1.60 10.39
C LYS A 136 12.76 -2.74 11.12
N LYS A 137 13.46 -3.62 10.40
CA LYS A 137 14.26 -4.70 11.00
C LYS A 137 15.37 -4.14 11.90
N ARG A 138 16.10 -3.12 11.43
CA ARG A 138 17.15 -2.45 12.22
C ARG A 138 16.60 -1.79 13.48
N ARG A 139 15.41 -1.18 13.43
CA ARG A 139 14.76 -0.61 14.63
C ARG A 139 14.43 -1.68 15.68
N ARG A 140 13.90 -2.84 15.26
CA ARG A 140 13.62 -3.96 16.16
C ARG A 140 14.88 -4.51 16.81
N GLN A 141 15.96 -4.65 16.04
CA GLN A 141 17.26 -5.08 16.57
C GLN A 141 17.83 -4.11 17.61
N ARG A 142 17.70 -2.79 17.38
CA ARG A 142 18.14 -1.78 18.35
C ARG A 142 17.32 -1.80 19.65
N LEU A 143 16.00 -2.00 19.54
CA LEU A 143 15.13 -2.14 20.71
C LEU A 143 15.47 -3.38 21.55
N GLN A 144 15.72 -4.52 20.90
CA GLN A 144 16.16 -5.75 21.59
C GLN A 144 17.53 -5.57 22.26
N GLN A 145 18.47 -4.87 21.63
CA GLN A 145 19.77 -4.55 22.25
C GLN A 145 19.62 -3.61 23.46
N GLN A 146 18.71 -2.64 23.40
CA GLN A 146 18.44 -1.75 24.54
C GLN A 146 17.79 -2.49 25.72
N GLN A 147 16.84 -3.41 25.46
CA GLN A 147 16.25 -4.24 26.52
C GLN A 147 17.28 -5.17 27.18
N GLN A 148 18.19 -5.78 26.41
CA GLN A 148 19.26 -6.61 26.97
C GLN A 148 20.24 -5.79 27.83
N GLN A 149 20.56 -4.56 27.45
CA GLN A 149 21.42 -3.69 28.26
C GLN A 149 20.74 -3.27 29.58
N GLN A 150 19.42 -3.02 29.58
CA GLN A 150 18.70 -2.71 30.81
C GLN A 150 18.64 -3.90 31.78
N GLN A 151 18.45 -5.13 31.27
CA GLN A 151 18.47 -6.32 32.13
C GLN A 151 19.84 -6.58 32.76
N GLN A 152 20.95 -6.35 32.03
CA GLN A 152 22.30 -6.49 32.61
C GLN A 152 22.59 -5.43 33.70
N GLN A 153 22.09 -4.21 33.55
CA GLN A 153 22.24 -3.19 34.60
C GLN A 153 21.46 -3.52 35.87
N GLN A 154 20.26 -4.12 35.75
CA GLN A 154 19.50 -4.56 36.92
C GLN A 154 20.19 -5.71 37.67
N GLN A 155 20.81 -6.67 36.96
CA GLN A 155 21.56 -7.76 37.62
C GLN A 155 22.80 -7.24 38.38
N GLN A 156 23.50 -6.22 37.85
CA GLN A 156 24.64 -5.63 38.57
C GLN A 156 24.22 -4.87 39.83
N GLN A 157 23.06 -4.21 39.83
CA GLN A 157 22.55 -3.56 41.04
C GLN A 157 22.12 -4.56 42.12
N GLN A 158 21.56 -5.71 41.75
CA GLN A 158 21.25 -6.77 42.72
C GLN A 158 22.51 -7.36 43.36
N GLN A 159 23.58 -7.59 42.60
CA GLN A 159 24.83 -8.10 43.17
C GLN A 159 25.47 -7.11 44.16
N GLN A 160 25.41 -5.80 43.90
CA GLN A 160 25.91 -4.81 44.86
C GLN A 160 25.05 -4.71 46.12
N GLN A 161 23.74 -4.95 46.02
CA GLN A 161 22.86 -4.88 47.18
C GLN A 161 23.01 -6.10 48.10
N ASP A 162 23.24 -7.30 47.55
CA ASP A 162 23.56 -8.50 48.34
C ASP A 162 24.91 -8.38 49.06
N GLU A 163 25.92 -7.80 48.39
CA GLU A 163 27.26 -7.61 49.00
C GLU A 163 27.26 -6.53 50.10
N THR A 164 26.26 -5.63 50.11
CA THR A 164 26.15 -4.58 51.14
C THR A 164 25.26 -4.98 52.32
N THR A 165 24.81 -6.24 52.42
CA THR A 165 24.20 -6.69 53.68
C THR A 165 25.32 -6.71 54.73
N PRO A 166 25.36 -5.76 55.68
CA PRO A 166 26.40 -5.75 56.68
C PRO A 166 26.21 -7.03 57.47
N ILE A 167 27.26 -7.83 57.57
CA ILE A 167 27.37 -8.89 58.56
C ILE A 167 27.21 -8.18 59.92
N LEU A 168 25.98 -8.04 60.38
CA LEU A 168 25.68 -7.66 61.74
C LEU A 168 26.21 -8.84 62.57
N PRO A 169 27.21 -8.63 63.43
CA PRO A 169 27.70 -9.69 64.30
C PRO A 169 26.50 -10.23 65.06
N LEU A 170 26.22 -11.50 64.80
CA LEU A 170 25.19 -12.29 65.45
C LEU A 170 25.62 -12.38 66.92
N PHE A 171 25.17 -11.42 67.72
CA PHE A 171 25.24 -11.51 69.17
C PHE A 171 24.28 -12.63 69.57
N GLU A 172 24.87 -13.80 69.76
CA GLU A 172 24.32 -14.98 70.39
C GLU A 172 23.86 -14.62 71.81
N ASN A 173 22.65 -14.08 71.93
CA ASN A 173 22.03 -13.85 73.23
C ASN A 173 21.20 -15.08 73.60
N ASN A 174 21.93 -16.02 74.20
CA ASN A 174 21.43 -17.20 74.86
C ASN A 174 20.61 -16.77 76.09
N ASN A 175 19.29 -16.86 76.04
CA ASN A 175 18.48 -16.90 77.26
C ASN A 175 17.23 -17.76 77.11
N ASN A 176 17.22 -18.75 77.99
CA ASN A 176 16.21 -19.74 78.33
C ASN A 176 14.78 -19.21 78.48
N ASP A 177 13.88 -20.18 78.35
CA ASP A 177 12.68 -20.37 79.16
C ASP A 177 11.67 -19.21 79.24
N ARG A 178 10.50 -19.38 78.62
CA ARG A 178 9.36 -19.93 79.37
C ARG A 178 8.15 -20.22 78.49
N SER A 179 7.54 -21.31 78.90
CA SER A 179 6.23 -21.84 78.61
C SER A 179 5.07 -20.83 78.55
N SER A 180 4.16 -21.15 77.62
CA SER A 180 2.70 -21.17 77.77
C SER A 180 1.86 -19.92 77.47
N GLU A 181 0.81 -20.25 76.70
CA GLU A 181 -0.57 -19.74 76.71
C GLU A 181 -0.93 -18.56 75.80
N GLU A 182 -1.68 -18.96 74.76
CA GLU A 182 -2.93 -18.36 74.26
C GLU A 182 -3.02 -16.83 74.14
N LYS A 183 -3.19 -16.37 72.90
CA LYS A 183 -4.50 -15.85 72.45
C LYS A 183 -4.52 -15.58 70.96
N GLU A 184 -5.58 -16.08 70.33
CA GLU A 184 -6.10 -15.61 69.05
C GLU A 184 -6.23 -14.09 69.07
N SER A 185 -5.66 -13.43 68.07
CA SER A 185 -6.06 -12.09 67.67
C SER A 185 -5.69 -11.89 66.21
N GLU A 186 -6.73 -11.68 65.41
CA GLU A 186 -6.69 -11.24 64.03
C GLU A 186 -5.71 -10.08 63.85
N SER A 187 -4.72 -10.29 63.00
CA SER A 187 -3.94 -9.22 62.42
C SER A 187 -3.44 -9.72 61.08
N SER A 188 -3.98 -9.11 60.03
CA SER A 188 -3.56 -9.19 58.65
C SER A 188 -2.04 -9.05 58.51
N VAL A 189 -1.33 -10.17 58.61
CA VAL A 189 0.06 -10.28 58.15
C VAL A 189 -0.01 -10.27 56.63
N VAL A 190 0.22 -9.08 56.09
CA VAL A 190 0.61 -8.86 54.70
C VAL A 190 1.89 -9.65 54.48
N ASN A 191 1.71 -10.88 54.04
CA ASN A 191 2.77 -11.80 53.68
C ASN A 191 3.36 -11.27 52.36
N ASN A 192 4.37 -10.41 52.47
CA ASN A 192 5.22 -9.96 51.37
C ASN A 192 6.11 -11.13 50.90
N ASN A 193 5.47 -12.19 50.41
CA ASN A 193 6.12 -13.13 49.54
C ASN A 193 6.18 -12.47 48.16
N ASN A 194 7.30 -11.80 47.90
CA ASN A 194 7.77 -11.47 46.57
C ASN A 194 8.11 -12.77 45.83
N HIS A 195 7.10 -13.61 45.58
CA HIS A 195 7.17 -14.60 44.52
C HIS A 195 6.95 -13.83 43.23
N VAL A 196 8.05 -13.28 42.70
CA VAL A 196 8.12 -12.81 41.32
C VAL A 196 7.87 -14.05 40.47
N ASN A 197 6.60 -14.31 40.14
CA ASN A 197 6.24 -15.15 39.02
C ASN A 197 6.78 -14.42 37.79
N ILE A 198 8.04 -14.73 37.46
CA ILE A 198 8.63 -14.52 36.15
C ILE A 198 7.94 -15.55 35.24
N ASP A 199 6.69 -15.27 34.92
CA ASP A 199 6.00 -15.91 33.81
C ASP A 199 6.49 -15.16 32.56
N ASP A 200 7.67 -15.59 32.10
CA ASP A 200 8.48 -15.06 30.98
C ASP A 200 7.82 -15.36 29.63
N SER A 201 6.53 -15.05 29.52
CA SER A 201 5.74 -15.11 28.30
C SER A 201 4.66 -14.03 28.27
N GLN A 202 4.73 -13.03 29.16
CA GLN A 202 4.19 -11.71 28.84
C GLN A 202 5.04 -11.11 27.74
N GLU A 203 4.68 -11.43 26.48
CA GLU A 203 4.76 -10.45 25.40
C GLU A 203 4.31 -9.13 26.00
N GLU A 204 5.25 -8.21 26.26
CA GLU A 204 4.89 -6.90 26.78
C GLU A 204 3.74 -6.36 25.94
N PRO A 205 2.69 -5.80 26.55
CA PRO A 205 1.69 -5.06 25.81
C PRO A 205 2.47 -3.92 25.13
N ILE A 206 2.82 -4.12 23.86
CA ILE A 206 3.34 -3.10 22.96
C ILE A 206 2.22 -2.07 22.87
N GLY A 207 2.21 -1.21 23.89
CA GLY A 207 1.17 -0.27 24.19
C GLY A 207 1.02 0.63 22.98
N ASN A 208 -0.15 0.55 22.37
CA ASN A 208 -0.74 1.57 21.52
C ASN A 208 0.14 2.21 20.45
N ILE A 209 1.12 1.48 19.92
CA ILE A 209 1.32 1.48 18.46
C ILE A 209 0.26 0.54 17.90
N SER A 210 -1.02 0.80 18.23
CA SER A 210 -2.10 0.52 17.30
C SER A 210 -1.63 1.20 16.04
N SER A 211 -1.13 0.36 15.15
CA SER A 211 -0.69 0.66 13.82
C SER A 211 -1.83 1.46 13.21
N THR A 212 -1.72 2.78 13.32
CA THR A 212 -2.24 3.69 12.34
C THR A 212 -1.54 3.23 11.08
N ILE A 213 -2.15 2.25 10.41
CA ILE A 213 -1.86 1.86 9.03
C ILE A 213 -1.82 3.21 8.35
N ARG A 214 -0.59 3.68 8.10
CA ARG A 214 -0.39 5.06 7.69
C ARG A 214 -1.19 5.18 6.39
N PRO A 215 -2.12 6.13 6.25
CA PRO A 215 -2.91 6.30 5.04
C PRO A 215 -2.03 6.29 3.77
N CYS A 216 -0.79 6.79 3.90
CA CYS A 216 0.26 6.72 2.89
C CYS A 216 0.56 5.30 2.36
N THR A 217 0.44 4.24 3.18
CA THR A 217 0.69 2.85 2.73
C THR A 217 -0.45 2.36 1.85
N VAL A 218 -1.70 2.68 2.18
CA VAL A 218 -2.86 2.40 1.34
C VAL A 218 -2.69 3.15 0.01
N ALA A 219 -2.41 4.45 0.05
CA ALA A 219 -2.16 5.25 -1.15
C ALA A 219 -0.99 4.70 -2.00
N SER A 220 0.11 4.25 -1.39
CA SER A 220 1.21 3.64 -2.13
C SER A 220 0.84 2.30 -2.76
N LEU A 221 0.04 1.47 -2.09
CA LEU A 221 -0.44 0.21 -2.67
C LEU A 221 -1.42 0.48 -3.82
N THR A 222 -2.34 1.43 -3.63
CA THR A 222 -3.25 1.87 -4.69
C THR A 222 -2.50 2.39 -5.90
N ALA A 223 -1.48 3.21 -5.67
CA ALA A 223 -0.64 3.73 -6.75
C ALA A 223 0.17 2.64 -7.46
N LEU A 224 0.53 1.58 -6.74
CA LEU A 224 1.30 0.46 -7.29
C LEU A 224 0.41 -0.47 -8.12
N GLY A 225 -0.84 -0.68 -7.69
CA GLY A 225 -1.86 -1.35 -8.49
C GLY A 225 -2.11 -0.61 -9.79
N PHE A 226 -2.44 0.68 -9.68
CA PHE A 226 -2.71 1.59 -10.81
C PHE A 226 -1.55 1.76 -11.82
N LEU A 227 -0.36 1.19 -11.58
CA LEU A 227 0.76 1.30 -12.51
C LEU A 227 0.50 0.60 -13.85
N ASP A 228 -0.24 -0.50 -13.85
CA ASP A 228 -0.62 -1.19 -15.09
C ASP A 228 -1.61 -0.36 -15.92
N GLU A 229 -2.53 0.33 -15.25
CA GLU A 229 -3.50 1.25 -15.81
C GLU A 229 -2.80 2.47 -16.44
N ILE A 230 -1.70 2.95 -15.85
CA ILE A 230 -0.88 4.04 -16.42
C ILE A 230 -0.28 3.67 -17.77
N SER A 231 0.10 2.41 -18.00
CA SER A 231 0.58 1.98 -19.33
C SER A 231 -0.54 1.84 -20.35
N TYR A 232 -1.74 1.43 -19.91
CA TYR A 232 -2.84 1.13 -20.82
C TYR A 232 -3.65 2.37 -21.24
N PHE A 233 -3.83 3.34 -20.35
CA PHE A 233 -4.65 4.52 -20.59
C PHE A 233 -4.16 5.39 -21.76
N PRO A 234 -2.84 5.68 -21.90
CA PRO A 234 -2.34 6.39 -23.07
C PRO A 234 -2.65 5.64 -24.37
N THR A 235 -2.49 4.32 -24.39
CA THR A 235 -2.77 3.50 -25.58
C THR A 235 -4.25 3.54 -25.96
N LEU A 236 -5.16 3.46 -24.98
CA LEU A 236 -6.60 3.61 -25.21
C LEU A 236 -6.99 4.98 -25.79
N ILE A 237 -6.38 6.04 -25.27
CA ILE A 237 -6.63 7.42 -25.71
C ILE A 237 -6.06 7.63 -27.12
N ILE A 238 -4.83 7.17 -27.37
CA ILE A 238 -4.15 7.29 -28.68
C ILE A 238 -4.90 6.46 -29.74
N GLY A 239 -5.40 5.28 -29.37
CA GLY A 239 -6.20 4.43 -30.25
C GLY A 239 -7.61 4.96 -30.54
N ASN A 240 -8.01 6.10 -29.95
CA ASN A 240 -9.37 6.64 -30.02
C ASN A 240 -10.45 5.61 -29.64
N ILE A 241 -10.12 4.62 -28.80
CA ILE A 241 -11.06 3.58 -28.38
C ILE A 241 -12.06 4.19 -27.39
N PHE A 242 -11.55 5.02 -26.48
CA PHE A 242 -12.34 5.75 -25.50
C PHE A 242 -11.95 7.22 -25.49
N SER A 243 -12.94 8.08 -25.30
CA SER A 243 -12.68 9.48 -24.99
C SER A 243 -12.13 9.64 -23.57
N VAL A 244 -11.36 10.70 -23.33
CA VAL A 244 -10.81 11.02 -21.99
C VAL A 244 -11.92 11.12 -20.94
N THR A 245 -13.07 11.67 -21.32
CA THR A 245 -14.23 11.81 -20.43
C THR A 245 -14.84 10.45 -20.09
N GLU A 246 -15.01 9.56 -21.07
CA GLU A 246 -15.50 8.19 -20.84
C GLU A 246 -14.54 7.40 -19.95
N LEU A 247 -13.22 7.57 -20.15
CA LEU A 247 -12.21 6.93 -19.32
C LEU A 247 -12.27 7.43 -17.88
N LEU A 248 -12.29 8.75 -17.66
CA LEU A 248 -12.37 9.33 -16.30
C LEU A 248 -13.66 8.95 -15.56
N LEU A 249 -14.81 9.00 -16.23
CA LEU A 249 -16.09 8.57 -15.65
C LEU A 249 -16.11 7.06 -15.42
N GLY A 250 -15.59 6.27 -16.37
CA GLY A 250 -15.47 4.82 -16.24
C GLY A 250 -14.60 4.43 -15.06
N THR A 251 -13.46 5.08 -14.89
CA THR A 251 -12.59 4.94 -13.72
C THR A 251 -13.32 5.28 -12.42
N PHE A 252 -14.08 6.38 -12.39
CA PHE A 252 -14.86 6.76 -11.21
C PHE A 252 -15.90 5.70 -10.82
N PHE A 253 -16.69 5.22 -11.79
CA PHE A 253 -17.69 4.19 -11.54
C PHE A 253 -17.07 2.84 -11.16
N ALA A 254 -15.99 2.44 -11.84
CA ALA A 254 -15.22 1.25 -11.48
C ALA A 254 -14.72 1.34 -10.03
N GLY A 255 -14.13 2.48 -9.64
CA GLY A 255 -13.69 2.73 -8.27
C GLY A 255 -14.83 2.65 -7.24
N LEU A 256 -16.02 3.15 -7.55
CA LEU A 256 -17.21 3.03 -6.69
C LEU A 256 -17.70 1.58 -6.56
N ILE A 257 -17.72 0.82 -7.66
CA ILE A 257 -18.11 -0.59 -7.65
C ILE A 257 -17.11 -1.40 -6.83
N VAL A 258 -15.81 -1.20 -7.07
CA VAL A 258 -14.74 -1.84 -6.28
C VAL A 258 -14.90 -1.47 -4.81
N LEU A 259 -15.12 -0.20 -4.48
CA LEU A 259 -15.34 0.23 -3.10
C LEU A 259 -16.56 -0.47 -2.46
N GLY A 260 -17.66 -0.59 -3.20
CA GLY A 260 -18.82 -1.37 -2.77
C GLY A 260 -18.46 -2.84 -2.50
N ILE A 261 -17.80 -3.49 -3.46
CA ILE A 261 -17.30 -4.86 -3.32
C ILE A 261 -16.43 -4.99 -2.06
N GLN A 262 -15.46 -4.11 -1.87
CA GLN A 262 -14.56 -4.14 -0.72
C GLN A 262 -15.31 -3.97 0.61
N VAL A 263 -16.27 -3.06 0.68
CA VAL A 263 -17.04 -2.80 1.91
C VAL A 263 -18.02 -3.94 2.22
N PHE A 264 -18.68 -4.50 1.21
CA PHE A 264 -19.74 -5.49 1.40
C PHE A 264 -19.25 -6.95 1.35
N LEU A 265 -18.42 -7.32 0.37
CA LEU A 265 -17.96 -8.71 0.19
C LEU A 265 -16.84 -9.07 1.17
N PHE A 266 -15.93 -8.16 1.50
CA PHE A 266 -14.82 -8.53 2.38
C PHE A 266 -15.22 -8.74 3.83
N HIS A 267 -16.39 -8.25 4.24
CA HIS A 267 -16.95 -8.65 5.53
C HIS A 267 -17.18 -10.18 5.60
N GLN A 268 -17.41 -10.81 4.45
CA GLN A 268 -17.65 -12.26 4.34
C GLN A 268 -16.36 -13.07 4.10
N CYS A 269 -15.32 -12.46 3.52
CA CYS A 269 -14.10 -13.16 3.09
C CYS A 269 -12.98 -13.24 4.15
N LYS A 270 -13.28 -12.99 5.44
CA LYS A 270 -12.30 -13.10 6.54
C LYS A 270 -11.39 -14.34 6.51
N PRO A 271 -11.88 -15.58 6.28
CA PRO A 271 -11.00 -16.76 6.28
C PRO A 271 -9.95 -16.75 5.16
N LEU A 272 -10.25 -16.14 4.02
CA LEU A 272 -9.32 -16.03 2.90
C LEU A 272 -8.18 -15.05 3.20
N ILE A 273 -8.50 -13.96 3.93
CA ILE A 273 -7.53 -12.95 4.35
C ILE A 273 -6.57 -13.52 5.38
N ASP A 274 -7.10 -14.23 6.39
CA ASP A 274 -6.28 -14.86 7.41
C ASP A 274 -5.31 -15.90 6.82
N PHE A 275 -5.67 -16.50 5.68
CA PHE A 275 -4.80 -17.41 4.94
C PHE A 275 -3.69 -16.66 4.18
N LEU A 276 -4.04 -15.59 3.46
CA LEU A 276 -3.08 -14.77 2.70
C LEU A 276 -2.06 -14.09 3.61
N ASP A 277 -2.50 -13.49 4.72
CA ASP A 277 -1.65 -12.74 5.64
C ASP A 277 -0.61 -13.64 6.33
N LYS A 278 -1.00 -14.88 6.66
CA LYS A 278 -0.09 -15.83 7.33
C LYS A 278 0.94 -16.46 6.40
N ARG A 279 0.59 -16.71 5.13
CA ARG A 279 1.43 -17.54 4.25
C ARG A 279 2.24 -16.77 3.24
N VAL A 280 1.73 -15.64 2.73
CA VAL A 280 2.36 -15.00 1.56
C VAL A 280 2.89 -13.63 1.92
N PRO A 281 4.21 -13.45 2.01
CA PRO A 281 4.77 -12.12 2.23
C PRO A 281 4.49 -11.23 1.03
N LEU A 282 3.82 -10.09 1.24
CA LEU A 282 3.49 -9.10 0.21
C LEU A 282 4.67 -8.76 -0.73
N TYR A 283 5.89 -8.65 -0.19
CA TYR A 283 7.08 -8.35 -0.99
C TYR A 283 7.45 -9.45 -2.00
N ALA A 284 7.13 -10.71 -1.72
CA ALA A 284 7.40 -11.82 -2.63
C ALA A 284 6.51 -11.72 -3.86
N ILE A 285 5.28 -11.24 -3.67
CA ILE A 285 4.32 -11.05 -4.74
C ILE A 285 4.73 -9.85 -5.60
N ILE A 286 5.04 -8.70 -4.98
CA ILE A 286 5.56 -7.53 -5.71
C ILE A 286 6.82 -7.90 -6.51
N ALA A 287 7.73 -8.69 -5.91
CA ALA A 287 8.92 -9.17 -6.62
C ALA A 287 8.57 -10.09 -7.79
N CYS A 288 7.58 -10.98 -7.63
CA CYS A 288 7.09 -11.84 -8.70
C CYS A 288 6.54 -11.02 -9.88
N PHE A 289 5.70 -10.01 -9.61
CA PHE A 289 5.18 -9.11 -10.63
C PHE A 289 6.29 -8.34 -11.34
N ALA A 290 7.23 -7.76 -10.60
CA ALA A 290 8.36 -7.05 -11.20
C ALA A 290 9.17 -7.97 -12.13
N ILE A 291 9.36 -9.24 -11.75
CA ILE A 291 10.03 -10.25 -12.57
C ILE A 291 9.22 -10.55 -13.85
N ILE A 292 7.91 -10.79 -13.73
CA ILE A 292 7.03 -11.06 -14.88
C ILE A 292 7.02 -9.88 -15.86
N LEU A 293 6.85 -8.66 -15.36
CA LEU A 293 6.87 -7.44 -16.18
C LEU A 293 8.23 -7.25 -16.87
N THR A 294 9.33 -7.55 -16.16
CA THR A 294 10.67 -7.48 -16.75
C THR A 294 10.85 -8.52 -17.86
N PHE A 295 10.35 -9.74 -17.67
CA PHE A 295 10.38 -10.77 -18.71
C PHE A 295 9.54 -10.41 -19.93
N HIS A 296 8.34 -9.84 -19.72
CA HIS A 296 7.48 -9.39 -20.81
C HIS A 296 8.17 -8.29 -21.62
N LEU A 297 8.74 -7.28 -20.95
CA LEU A 297 9.50 -6.22 -21.60
C LEU A 297 10.69 -6.78 -22.42
N ILE A 298 11.44 -7.73 -21.86
CA ILE A 298 12.56 -8.37 -22.56
C ILE A 298 12.06 -9.11 -23.81
N TRP A 299 10.92 -9.81 -23.70
CA TRP A 299 10.31 -10.52 -24.79
C TRP A 299 9.88 -9.57 -25.92
N ASP A 300 9.23 -8.46 -25.59
CA ASP A 300 8.78 -7.45 -26.55
C ASP A 300 9.97 -6.77 -27.26
N ILE A 301 11.06 -6.52 -26.53
CA ILE A 301 12.31 -6.02 -27.12
C ILE A 301 12.92 -7.06 -28.06
N ALA A 302 12.91 -8.34 -27.69
CA ALA A 302 13.48 -9.41 -28.49
C ALA A 302 12.69 -9.63 -29.79
N THR A 303 11.36 -9.60 -29.73
CA THR A 303 10.50 -9.68 -30.92
C THR A 303 10.68 -8.45 -31.82
N PHE A 304 10.82 -7.26 -31.25
CA PHE A 304 11.11 -6.04 -32.01
C PHE A 304 12.48 -6.05 -32.71
N LEU A 305 13.49 -6.64 -32.08
CA LEU A 305 14.86 -6.70 -32.62
C LEU A 305 15.08 -7.84 -33.62
N SER A 306 14.17 -8.81 -33.70
CA SER A 306 14.30 -9.93 -34.65
C SER A 306 14.11 -9.40 -36.07
N PRO A 307 15.17 -9.35 -36.92
CA PRO A 307 15.02 -8.92 -38.30
C PRO A 307 14.08 -9.89 -39.03
N GLN A 308 13.02 -9.34 -39.62
CA GLN A 308 12.16 -10.09 -40.56
C GLN A 308 12.93 -10.45 -41.83
#